data_AF-A0A368T1Z0-F1
#
_entry.id   AF-A0A368T1Z0-F1
#
_cell.length_a   1.000
_cell.length_b   1.000
_cell.length_c   1.000
_cell.angle_alpha   90.00
_cell.angle_beta   90.00
_cell.angle_gamma   90.00
#
_symmetry.space_group_name_H-M   'P 1'
#
loop_
_entity.id
_entity.type
_entity.pdbx_description
1 polymer ?
#
loop_
_entity_poly.entity_id
_entity_poly.type
_entity_poly.pdbx_seq_one_letter_code
_entity_poly.pdbx_strand_id
1 'polypeptide(L)' 'MTDWWMLKRVGTMTARELTAALEHVAHLSPDDAALEMALRHELTLAATDEWIFGEDDRRHRAAA' A
#
# COMPACT_ATOMS: atom_id res chain seq x y z
N MET A 1 -0.97 -13.79 17.86
CA MET A 1 -1.92 -13.09 16.97
C MET A 1 -1.70 -13.66 15.60
N THR A 2 -2.72 -14.21 14.95
CA THR A 2 -2.59 -14.70 13.58
C THR A 2 -2.33 -13.48 12.70
N ASP A 3 -1.22 -13.45 11.97
CA ASP A 3 -0.87 -12.37 11.06
C ASP A 3 -1.82 -12.40 9.85
N TRP A 4 -3.01 -11.81 10.00
CA TRP A 4 -4.06 -11.80 8.97
C TRP A 4 -3.58 -11.19 7.64
N TRP A 5 -2.52 -10.39 7.67
CA TRP A 5 -1.88 -9.82 6.49
C TRP A 5 -1.14 -10.86 5.64
N MET A 6 -0.62 -11.95 6.23
CA MET A 6 0.02 -13.06 5.48
C MET A 6 -0.98 -13.87 4.65
N LEU A 7 -2.29 -13.79 4.96
CA LEU A 7 -3.33 -14.50 4.23
C LEU A 7 -3.81 -13.75 2.98
N LYS A 8 -3.48 -12.45 2.87
CA LYS A 8 -3.96 -11.58 1.79
C LYS A 8 -2.84 -11.39 0.76
N ARG A 9 -3.19 -11.47 -0.53
CA ARG A 9 -2.22 -11.20 -1.61
C ARG A 9 -1.85 -9.72 -1.58
N VAL A 10 -0.56 -9.42 -1.68
CA VAL A 10 -0.03 -8.05 -1.56
C VAL A 10 -0.75 -7.08 -2.51
N GLY A 11 -0.93 -7.43 -3.78
CA GLY A 11 -1.65 -6.59 -4.77
C GLY A 11 -3.16 -6.44 -4.55
N THR A 12 -3.72 -6.93 -3.45
CA THR A 12 -5.12 -6.71 -3.05
C THR A 12 -5.24 -5.93 -1.73
N MET A 13 -4.10 -5.57 -1.14
CA MET A 13 -4.05 -4.81 0.10
C MET A 13 -4.24 -3.32 -0.17
N THR A 14 -4.94 -2.66 0.74
CA THR A 14 -5.06 -1.21 0.76
C THR A 14 -3.75 -0.56 1.22
N ALA A 15 -3.55 0.73 0.92
CA ALA A 15 -2.38 1.48 1.39
C ALA A 15 -2.17 1.36 2.91
N ARG A 16 -3.25 1.38 3.71
CA ARG A 16 -3.18 1.23 5.16
C ARG A 16 -2.69 -0.16 5.60
N GLU A 17 -3.15 -1.20 4.92
CA GLU A 17 -2.73 -2.58 5.19
C GLU A 17 -1.27 -2.81 4.78
N LEU A 18 -0.84 -2.22 3.66
CA LEU A 18 0.55 -2.30 3.18
C LEU A 18 1.53 -1.61 4.13
N THR A 19 1.17 -0.45 4.67
CA THR A 19 1.98 0.25 5.69
C THR A 19 2.11 -0.58 6.97
N ALA A 20 1.01 -1.13 7.48
CA ALA A 20 1.05 -1.99 8.67
C ALA A 20 1.89 -3.26 8.43
N ALA A 21 1.81 -3.86 7.24
CA ALA A 21 2.62 -5.00 6.87
C ALA A 21 4.13 -4.66 6.83
N LEU A 22 4.50 -3.48 6.30
CA LEU A 22 5.89 -3.02 6.29
C LEU A 22 6.48 -2.85 7.70
N GLU A 23 5.71 -2.29 8.63
CA GLU A 23 6.13 -2.15 10.04
C GLU A 23 6.35 -3.52 10.70
N HIS A 24 5.52 -4.51 10.37
CA HIS A 24 5.66 -5.86 10.89
C HIS A 24 6.79 -6.65 10.24
N VAL A 25 7.03 -6.50 8.93
CA VAL A 25 8.13 -7.17 8.22
C VAL A 25 9.49 -6.73 8.77
N ALA A 26 9.67 -5.44 9.03
CA ALA A 26 10.88 -4.92 9.66
C ALA A 26 11.17 -5.55 11.04
N HIS A 27 10.13 -6.00 11.75
CA HIS A 27 10.25 -6.61 13.06
C HIS A 27 10.37 -8.15 13.02
N LEU A 28 9.64 -8.81 12.12
CA LEU A 28 9.51 -10.27 12.06
C LEU A 28 10.48 -10.94 11.09
N SER A 29 10.88 -10.24 10.03
CA SER A 29 11.77 -10.78 8.99
C SER A 29 12.60 -9.65 8.38
N PRO A 30 13.51 -9.05 9.17
CA PRO A 30 14.35 -7.94 8.71
C PRO A 30 15.29 -8.30 7.56
N ASP A 31 15.57 -9.59 7.36
CA ASP A 31 16.44 -10.07 6.27
C ASP A 31 15.68 -10.35 4.97
N ASP A 32 14.34 -10.30 4.98
CA ASP A 32 13.52 -10.53 3.80
C ASP A 32 13.29 -9.23 3.00
N ALA A 33 14.38 -8.77 2.39
CA ALA A 33 14.37 -7.58 1.53
C ALA A 33 13.44 -7.74 0.31
N ALA A 34 13.21 -8.97 -0.16
CA ALA A 34 12.33 -9.23 -1.30
C ALA A 34 10.86 -8.95 -0.94
N LEU A 35 10.41 -9.39 0.23
CA LEU A 35 9.09 -9.08 0.75
C LEU A 35 8.92 -7.57 1.01
N GLU A 36 9.92 -6.95 1.61
CA GLU A 36 9.92 -5.51 1.89
C GLU A 36 9.80 -4.68 0.60
N MET A 37 10.55 -5.04 -0.45
CA MET A 37 10.47 -4.40 -1.77
C MET A 37 9.10 -4.58 -2.42
N ALA A 38 8.51 -5.78 -2.35
CA ALA A 38 7.20 -6.06 -2.92
C ALA A 38 6.11 -5.21 -2.23
N LEU A 39 6.13 -5.13 -0.90
CA LEU A 39 5.19 -4.30 -0.13
C LEU A 39 5.32 -2.80 -0.47
N ARG A 40 6.56 -2.29 -0.59
CA ARG A 40 6.80 -0.89 -1.00
C ARG A 40 6.34 -0.59 -2.42
N HIS A 41 6.53 -1.53 -3.34
CA HIS A 41 6.09 -1.38 -4.72
C HIS A 41 4.57 -1.23 -4.78
N GLU A 42 3.84 -2.13 -4.13
CA GLU A 42 2.37 -2.09 -4.08
C GLU A 42 1.86 -0.85 -3.33
N LEU A 43 2.55 -0.40 -2.28
CA LEU A 43 2.19 0.85 -1.59
C LEU A 43 2.32 2.06 -2.53
N THR A 44 3.36 2.07 -3.35
CA THR A 44 3.57 3.12 -4.36
C THR A 44 2.46 3.10 -5.41
N LEU A 45 2.06 1.91 -5.87
CA LEU A 45 0.95 1.76 -6.81
C LEU A 45 -0.37 2.24 -6.19
N ALA A 46 -0.70 1.82 -4.98
CA ALA A 46 -1.91 2.24 -4.28
C ALA A 46 -1.96 3.76 -4.03
N ALA A 47 -0.83 4.36 -3.64
CA ALA A 47 -0.73 5.81 -3.46
C ALA A 47 -0.83 6.60 -4.78
N THR A 48 -0.29 6.04 -5.88
CA THR A 48 -0.40 6.64 -7.21
C THR A 48 -1.82 6.55 -7.74
N ASP A 49 -2.51 5.43 -7.50
CA ASP A 49 -3.92 5.25 -7.85
C ASP A 49 -4.79 6.30 -7.13
N GLU A 50 -4.61 6.46 -5.82
CA GLU A 50 -5.30 7.52 -5.04
C GLU A 50 -4.99 8.94 -5.56
N TRP A 51 -3.78 9.18 -6.07
CA TRP A 51 -3.39 10.49 -6.59
C TRP A 51 -3.95 10.77 -8.00
N ILE A 52 -3.93 9.77 -8.90
CA ILE A 52 -4.46 9.87 -10.27
C ILE A 52 -5.97 10.15 -10.25
N PHE A 53 -6.71 9.51 -9.33
CA PHE A 53 -8.15 9.73 -9.20
C PHE A 53 -8.52 10.90 -8.27
N GLY A 54 -7.58 11.43 -7.48
CA GLY A 54 -7.82 12.51 -6.52
C GLY A 54 -7.67 13.94 -7.08
N GLU A 55 -6.90 14.14 -8.16
CA GLU A 55 -6.63 15.48 -8.71
C GLU A 55 -7.61 15.92 -9.82
N ASP A 56 -8.25 14.97 -10.52
CA ASP A 56 -9.18 15.28 -11.61
C ASP A 56 -10.53 15.86 -11.08
N ASP A 57 -10.99 15.38 -9.93
CA ASP A 57 -12.29 15.76 -9.33
C ASP A 57 -12.33 17.24 -8.87
N ARG A 58 -11.20 17.78 -8.39
CA ARG A 58 -11.14 19.18 -7.93
C ARG A 58 -11.16 20.20 -9.07
N ARG A 59 -10.66 19.83 -10.26
CA ARG A 59 -10.61 20.77 -11.40
C ARG A 59 -11.95 20.87 -12.12
N HIS A 60 -12.79 19.83 -12.08
CA HIS A 60 -14.12 19.88 -12.67
C HIS A 60 -15.13 20.69 -11.83
N ARG A 61 -14.99 20.69 -10.50
CA ARG A 61 -15.88 21.46 -9.58
C ARG A 61 -15.56 22.95 -9.51
N ALA A 62 -14.36 23.37 -9.89
CA ALA A 62 -14.00 24.79 -9.95
C ALA A 62 -14.38 25.47 -11.28
N ALA A 63 -14.88 24.71 -12.26
CA ALA A 63 -15.26 25.17 -13.59
C ALA A 63 -16.78 25.07 -13.88
N ALA A 64 -17.59 24.71 -12.87
CA ALA A 64 -19.05 24.67 -12.91
C ALA A 64 -19.65 25.72 -11.96
#